data_AF-A0A8J7A028-F1
#
_entry.id   AF-A0A8J7A028-F1
#
_cell.length_a   1.000
_cell.length_b   1.000
_cell.length_c   1.000
_cell.angle_alpha   90.00
_cell.angle_beta   90.00
_cell.angle_gamma   90.00
#
_symmetry.space_group_name_H-M   'P 1'
#
loop_
_entity.id
_entity.type
_entity.pdbx_description
1 polymer ?
#
loop_
_entity_poly.entity_id
_entity_poly.type
_entity_poly.pdbx_seq_one_letter_code
_entity_poly.pdbx_strand_id
1 'polypeptide(L)' 'INNKLKLIKRLGYGFRNFANFRLRCLLSWHFSVKSP' A
#
# COMPACT_ATOMS: atom_id res chain seq x y z
N ILE A 1 0.57 -16.17 -13.29
CA ILE A 1 1.11 -14.79 -13.14
C ILE A 1 0.63 -14.20 -11.83
N ASN A 2 1.54 -13.74 -10.96
CA ASN A 2 1.23 -13.41 -9.57
C ASN A 2 0.64 -11.98 -9.44
N ASN A 3 -0.68 -11.86 -9.50
CA ASN A 3 -1.39 -10.57 -9.57
C ASN A 3 -1.14 -9.67 -8.35
N LYS A 4 -0.96 -10.24 -7.15
CA LYS A 4 -0.68 -9.47 -5.93
C LYS A 4 0.67 -8.75 -6.00
N LEU A 5 1.70 -9.43 -6.51
CA LEU A 5 3.03 -8.84 -6.66
C LEU A 5 3.05 -7.73 -7.72
N LYS A 6 2.24 -7.90 -8.77
CA LYS A 6 2.06 -6.90 -9.84
C LYS A 6 1.37 -5.63 -9.32
N LEU A 7 0.38 -5.79 -8.44
CA LEU A 7 -0.30 -4.68 -7.78
C LEU A 7 0.66 -3.88 -6.88
N ILE A 8 1.47 -4.55 -6.07
CA ILE A 8 2.47 -3.89 -5.20
C ILE A 8 3.46 -3.07 -6.04
N LYS A 9 3.96 -3.63 -7.15
CA LYS A 9 4.86 -2.92 -8.07
C LYS A 9 4.18 -1.69 -8.68
N ARG A 10 2.94 -1.83 -9.19
CA ARG A 10 2.18 -0.71 -9.78
C ARG A 10 1.93 0.41 -8.77
N LEU A 11 1.57 0.08 -7.54
CA LEU A 11 1.42 1.06 -6.47
C LEU A 11 2.77 1.71 -6.13
N GLY A 12 3.84 0.91 -6.06
CA GLY A 12 5.21 1.36 -5.77
C GLY A 12 5.79 2.37 -6.76
N TYR A 13 5.48 2.29 -8.06
CA TYR A 13 5.99 3.25 -9.06
C TYR A 13 5.55 4.70 -8.81
N GLY A 14 4.44 4.94 -8.12
CA GLY A 14 4.00 6.28 -7.71
C GLY A 14 4.66 6.81 -6.43
N PHE A 15 5.33 5.93 -5.67
CA PHE A 15 5.96 6.27 -4.40
C PHE A 15 7.47 6.40 -4.57
N ARG A 16 7.92 7.57 -5.04
CA ARG A 16 9.33 7.99 -4.97
C ARG A 16 9.88 8.00 -3.53
N ASN A 17 9.01 7.93 -2.53
CA ASN A 17 9.34 7.88 -1.11
C ASN A 17 8.77 6.60 -0.47
N PHE A 18 9.64 5.60 -0.29
CA PHE A 18 9.31 4.32 0.34
C PHE A 18 8.83 4.46 1.79
N ALA A 19 9.28 5.49 2.52
CA ALA A 19 8.83 5.76 3.88
C ALA A 19 7.34 6.16 3.90
N ASN A 20 6.91 6.99 2.94
CA ASN A 20 5.50 7.35 2.79
C ASN A 20 4.62 6.16 2.36
N PHE A 21 5.14 5.26 1.53
CA PHE A 21 4.44 4.02 1.18
C PHE A 21 4.24 3.12 2.41
N ARG A 22 5.31 2.90 3.18
CA ARG A 22 5.25 2.12 4.42
C ARG A 22 4.27 2.72 5.41
N LEU A 23 4.29 4.05 5.58
CA LEU A 23 3.35 4.75 6.46
C LEU A 23 1.90 4.56 5.98
N ARG A 24 1.61 4.71 4.68
CA ARG A 24 0.26 4.44 4.12
C ARG A 24 -0.20 3.00 4.33
N CYS A 25 0.67 2.02 4.16
CA CYS A 25 0.34 0.62 4.44
C CYS A 25 0.07 0.38 5.92
N LEU A 26 0.89 0.94 6.82
CA LEU A 26 0.67 0.85 8.27
C LEU A 26 -0.62 1.54 8.70
N LEU A 27 -0.89 2.75 8.18
CA LEU A 27 -2.11 3.49 8.43
C LEU A 27 -3.33 2.72 7.95
N SER A 28 -3.30 2.15 6.74
CA SER A 28 -4.40 1.31 6.24
C SER A 28 -4.65 0.06 7.09
N TRP A 29 -3.62 -0.47 7.76
CA TRP A 29 -3.73 -1.61 8.66
C TRP A 29 -4.26 -1.21 10.03
N HIS A 30 -3.74 -0.10 10.59
CA HIS A 30 -4.07 0.38 11.91
C HIS A 30 -5.46 1.03 11.96
N PHE A 31 -5.76 1.86 10.95
CA PHE A 31 -7.09 2.35 10.65
C PHE A 31 -7.79 1.33 9.74
N SER A 32 -7.79 0.04 10.09
CA SER A 32 -8.71 -0.91 9.46
C SER A 32 -10.11 -0.35 9.66
N VAL A 33 -10.56 0.40 8.66
CA VAL A 33 -11.80 1.15 8.70
C VAL A 33 -12.85 0.08 8.79
N LYS A 34 -13.44 -0.05 9.99
CA LYS A 34 -14.85 -0.41 10.08
C LYS A 34 -15.59 0.70 9.35
N SER A 35 -15.65 0.59 8.03
CA SER A 35 -16.62 1.33 7.26
C SER A 35 -17.96 0.64 7.54
N PRO A 36 -19.04 1.36 7.85
CA PRO A 36 -20.38 0.78 7.72
C PRO A 36 -20.61 0.23 6.31
#